data_AF-A0A7K1VX82-F1
#
_entry.id   AF-A0A7K1VX82-F1
#
_cell.length_a   1.000
_cell.length_b   1.000
_cell.length_c   1.000
_cell.angle_alpha   90.00
_cell.angle_beta   90.00
_cell.angle_gamma   90.00
#
_symmetry.space_group_name_H-M   'P 1'
#
loop_
_entity.id
_entity.type
_entity.pdbx_description
1 polymer ?
#
loop_
_entity_poly.entity_id
_entity_poly.type
_entity_poly.pdbx_seq_one_letter_code
_entity_poly.pdbx_strand_id
1 'polypeptide(L)'
;MSMNSTRPTGRRDQRRPQAVPPQRARRLQPHRPPRPHQWFAERLLAVLSGQRPVHWMLGHTIGDAYDQLAELAPSTPLGATRGARPVLRHCHGAQPATGVVEAFASITAGDRVQAMAFRLEQGPDQRWRCAAVELGGERLTAGQPGRR
;
A
#
# COMPACT_ATOMS: atom_id res chain seq x y z
N MET A 1 38.41 58.29 38.10
CA MET A 1 37.35 59.30 38.29
C MET A 1 36.47 59.30 37.04
N SER A 2 35.18 59.04 37.24
CA SER A 2 33.96 59.29 36.44
C SER A 2 34.09 59.45 34.91
N MET A 3 33.54 58.51 34.12
CA MET A 3 32.16 58.47 33.61
C MET A 3 31.74 59.68 32.79
N ASN A 4 31.67 59.51 31.46
CA ASN A 4 30.57 60.07 30.68
C ASN A 4 30.39 59.27 29.38
N SER A 5 29.28 58.54 29.25
CA SER A 5 28.73 58.27 27.91
C SER A 5 27.22 58.10 28.00
N THR A 6 26.59 59.20 27.65
CA THR A 6 25.19 59.46 27.36
C THR A 6 24.57 58.37 26.47
N ARG A 7 23.46 57.79 26.94
CA ARG A 7 22.56 56.93 26.15
C ARG A 7 21.89 57.73 25.03
N PRO A 8 21.67 57.11 23.85
CA PRO A 8 20.48 57.35 23.06
C PRO A 8 19.51 56.18 23.15
N THR A 9 18.24 56.56 23.21
CA THR A 9 17.03 55.76 23.30
C THR A 9 16.65 55.04 22.00
N GLY A 10 16.18 53.80 22.15
CA GLY A 10 14.91 53.35 21.56
C GLY A 10 14.87 53.12 20.05
N ARG A 11 15.03 51.86 19.63
CA ARG A 11 14.32 51.33 18.46
C ARG A 11 13.89 49.90 18.70
N ARG A 12 12.62 49.71 19.08
CA ARG A 12 11.92 48.43 19.01
C ARG A 12 11.68 48.13 17.53
N ASP A 13 12.54 47.34 16.90
CA ASP A 13 12.20 46.67 15.64
C ASP A 13 11.47 45.38 16.01
N GLN A 14 10.13 45.42 16.01
CA GLN A 14 9.31 44.22 16.10
C GLN A 14 9.26 43.55 14.73
N ARG A 15 10.36 42.94 14.32
CA ARG A 15 10.35 41.91 13.28
C ARG A 15 10.74 40.60 13.91
N ARG A 16 9.78 40.01 14.63
CA ARG A 16 9.80 38.59 14.98
C ARG A 16 9.44 37.83 13.70
N PRO A 17 10.36 37.06 13.09
CA PRO A 17 9.94 36.11 12.08
C PRO A 17 8.97 35.15 12.76
N GLN A 18 7.77 35.00 12.21
CA GLN A 18 6.87 33.93 12.62
C GLN A 18 7.66 32.62 12.46
N ALA A 19 7.94 31.97 13.59
CA ALA A 19 8.42 30.61 13.59
C ALA A 19 7.29 29.76 13.01
N VAL A 20 7.41 29.45 11.72
CA VAL A 20 6.59 28.43 11.06
C VAL A 20 6.79 27.16 11.89
N PRO A 21 5.73 26.55 12.45
CA PRO A 21 5.90 25.30 13.17
C PRO A 21 6.57 24.33 12.21
N PRO A 22 7.62 23.58 12.63
CA PRO A 22 8.21 22.59 11.75
C PRO A 22 7.08 21.63 11.40
N GLN A 23 6.62 21.72 10.14
CA GLN A 23 5.84 20.68 9.51
C GLN A 23 6.59 19.42 9.87
N ARG A 24 5.97 18.56 10.69
CA ARG A 24 6.55 17.30 11.14
C ARG A 24 7.04 16.62 9.87
N ALA A 25 8.35 16.76 9.61
CA ALA A 25 9.04 16.02 8.60
C ALA A 25 8.69 14.60 8.99
N ARG A 26 7.83 13.96 8.17
CA ARG A 26 7.51 12.55 8.29
C ARG A 26 8.86 11.91 8.50
N ARG A 27 9.12 11.47 9.74
CA ARG A 27 10.35 10.76 10.06
C ARG A 27 10.38 9.68 9.00
N LEU A 28 11.35 9.80 8.08
CA LEU A 28 11.72 8.73 7.18
C LEU A 28 12.08 7.61 8.14
N GLN A 29 11.10 6.76 8.42
CA GLN A 29 11.30 5.61 9.27
C GLN A 29 12.43 4.84 8.59
N PRO A 30 13.50 4.47 9.32
CA PRO A 30 14.57 3.67 8.76
C PRO A 30 13.92 2.51 8.02
N HIS A 31 14.32 2.31 6.75
CA HIS A 31 13.69 1.38 5.81
C HIS A 31 13.62 -0.02 6.41
N ARG A 32 12.59 -0.28 7.21
CA ARG A 32 12.24 -1.61 7.65
C ARG A 32 11.95 -2.36 6.35
N PRO A 33 12.57 -3.53 6.11
CA PRO A 33 12.26 -4.29 4.93
C PRO A 33 10.73 -4.43 4.86
N PRO A 34 10.11 -4.13 3.70
CA PRO A 34 8.67 -4.14 3.58
C PRO A 34 8.17 -5.51 4.03
N ARG A 35 7.18 -5.52 4.92
CA ARG A 35 6.56 -6.77 5.38
C ARG A 35 6.12 -7.54 4.13
N PRO A 36 6.27 -8.87 4.08
CA PRO A 36 6.02 -9.64 2.85
C PRO A 36 4.63 -9.34 2.27
N HIS A 37 3.60 -9.21 3.12
CA HIS A 37 2.26 -8.85 2.67
C HIS A 37 2.16 -7.48 1.98
N GLN A 38 2.91 -6.47 2.42
CA GLN A 38 2.86 -5.16 1.78
C GLN A 38 3.49 -5.19 0.39
N TRP A 39 4.62 -5.88 0.25
CA TRP A 39 5.28 -6.07 -1.04
C TRP A 39 4.39 -6.84 -2.03
N PHE A 40 3.71 -7.89 -1.55
CA PHE A 40 2.76 -8.64 -2.36
C PHE A 40 1.52 -7.81 -2.72
N ALA A 41 0.95 -7.05 -1.79
CA ALA A 41 -0.22 -6.20 -2.04
C ALA A 41 0.02 -5.21 -3.18
N GLU A 42 1.19 -4.58 -3.25
CA GLU A 42 1.55 -3.64 -4.32
C GLU A 42 1.63 -4.33 -5.69
N ARG A 43 2.23 -5.52 -5.77
CA ARG A 43 2.34 -6.27 -7.04
C ARG A 43 1.00 -6.79 -7.51
N LEU A 44 0.20 -7.34 -6.59
CA LEU A 44 -1.15 -7.81 -6.87
C LEU A 44 -2.01 -6.64 -7.37
N LEU A 45 -1.94 -5.48 -6.71
CA LEU A 45 -2.59 -4.25 -7.18
C LEU A 45 -2.14 -3.86 -8.60
N ALA A 46 -0.84 -3.88 -8.89
CA ALA A 46 -0.33 -3.55 -10.22
C ALA A 46 -0.85 -4.49 -11.31
N VAL A 47 -0.97 -5.79 -11.02
CA VAL A 47 -1.53 -6.78 -11.95
C VAL A 47 -3.04 -6.58 -12.12
N LEU A 48 -3.78 -6.51 -11.02
CA LEU A 48 -5.25 -6.43 -11.02
C LEU A 48 -5.78 -5.05 -11.47
N SER A 49 -4.91 -4.04 -11.52
CA SER A 49 -5.19 -2.73 -12.13
C SER A 49 -4.78 -2.64 -13.61
N GLY A 50 -4.20 -3.70 -14.17
CA GLY A 50 -3.73 -3.75 -15.56
C GLY A 50 -2.41 -3.00 -15.83
N GLN A 51 -1.74 -2.50 -14.78
CA GLN A 51 -0.44 -1.81 -14.92
C GLN A 51 0.72 -2.78 -15.20
N ARG A 52 0.56 -4.05 -14.85
CA ARG A 52 1.52 -5.12 -15.09
C ARG A 52 0.80 -6.38 -15.58
N PRO A 53 1.43 -7.15 -16.49
CA PRO A 53 0.85 -8.41 -16.93
C PRO A 53 0.93 -9.48 -15.82
N VAL A 54 0.08 -10.51 -15.89
CA VAL A 54 0.02 -11.60 -14.88
C VAL A 54 1.35 -12.35 -14.77
N HIS A 55 2.05 -12.57 -15.89
CA HIS A 55 3.32 -13.29 -15.91
C HIS A 55 4.43 -12.63 -15.06
N TRP A 56 4.26 -11.37 -14.65
CA TRP A 56 5.16 -10.68 -13.71
C TRP A 56 5.12 -11.26 -12.27
N MET A 57 4.14 -12.13 -12.01
CA MET A 57 3.99 -12.90 -10.78
C MET A 57 4.57 -14.32 -10.87
N LEU A 58 5.13 -14.72 -12.02
CA LEU A 58 5.82 -16.02 -12.14
C LEU A 58 6.96 -16.12 -11.12
N GLY A 59 7.04 -17.26 -10.43
CA GLY A 59 7.99 -17.49 -9.33
C GLY A 59 7.62 -16.80 -8.01
N HIS A 60 6.60 -15.94 -8.01
CA HIS A 60 6.03 -15.29 -6.82
C HIS A 60 4.65 -15.85 -6.45
N THR A 61 4.13 -16.81 -7.21
CA THR A 61 2.88 -17.53 -6.94
C THR A 61 3.15 -19.02 -6.75
N ILE A 62 2.28 -19.69 -6.01
CA ILE A 62 2.20 -21.15 -5.85
C ILE A 62 0.74 -21.58 -5.80
N GLY A 63 0.49 -22.89 -5.95
CA GLY A 63 -0.86 -23.43 -5.98
C GLY A 63 -1.71 -22.71 -7.02
N ASP A 64 -2.97 -22.46 -6.67
CA ASP A 64 -3.97 -21.91 -7.60
C ASP A 64 -3.85 -20.39 -7.78
N ALA A 65 -2.95 -19.70 -7.06
CA ALA A 65 -2.88 -18.24 -7.09
C ALA A 65 -2.58 -17.66 -8.48
N TYR A 66 -1.75 -18.35 -9.28
CA TYR A 66 -1.45 -17.87 -10.62
C TYR A 66 -2.70 -17.93 -11.52
N ASP A 67 -3.42 -19.04 -11.46
CA ASP A 67 -4.62 -19.25 -12.27
C ASP A 67 -5.75 -18.31 -11.83
N GLN A 68 -5.94 -18.10 -10.52
CA GLN A 68 -6.85 -17.09 -9.99
C GLN A 68 -6.52 -15.69 -10.52
N LEU A 69 -5.23 -15.31 -10.56
CA LEU A 69 -4.81 -14.04 -11.13
C LEU A 69 -5.02 -13.98 -12.65
N ALA A 70 -4.79 -15.08 -13.37
CA ALA A 70 -5.00 -15.17 -14.81
C ALA A 70 -6.48 -15.06 -15.18
N GLU A 71 -7.38 -15.55 -14.34
CA GLU A 71 -8.83 -15.39 -14.49
C GLU A 71 -9.28 -13.96 -14.15
N LEU A 72 -8.76 -13.39 -13.06
CA LEU A 72 -9.14 -12.06 -12.56
C LEU A 72 -8.63 -10.91 -13.44
N ALA A 73 -7.35 -10.93 -13.78
CA ALA A 73 -6.65 -9.77 -14.34
C ALA A 73 -7.20 -9.23 -15.68
N PRO A 74 -7.73 -10.05 -16.63
CA PRO A 74 -8.29 -9.55 -17.88
C PRO A 74 -9.44 -8.56 -17.70
N SER A 75 -10.23 -8.72 -16.63
CA SER A 75 -11.32 -7.78 -16.30
C SER A 75 -10.81 -6.47 -15.68
N THR A 76 -9.54 -6.39 -15.31
CA THR A 76 -8.92 -5.29 -14.56
C THR A 76 -9.82 -4.82 -13.41
N PRO A 77 -10.11 -5.70 -12.44
CA PRO A 77 -11.14 -5.46 -11.42
C PRO A 77 -10.80 -4.28 -10.48
N LEU A 78 -9.54 -3.85 -10.46
CA LEU A 78 -9.05 -2.65 -9.76
C LEU A 78 -8.66 -1.54 -10.74
N GLY A 79 -9.14 -1.57 -11.97
CA GLY A 79 -8.86 -0.58 -13.00
C GLY A 79 -9.25 0.84 -12.58
N ALA A 80 -8.64 1.84 -13.20
CA ALA A 80 -8.92 3.24 -12.89
C ALA A 80 -10.41 3.55 -13.12
N THR A 81 -11.10 4.03 -12.08
CA THR A 81 -12.51 4.44 -12.17
C THR A 81 -12.58 5.94 -12.36
N ARG A 82 -13.20 6.42 -13.44
CA ARG A 82 -13.33 7.87 -13.77
C ARG A 82 -11.99 8.62 -13.70
N GLY A 83 -10.90 7.99 -14.15
CA GLY A 83 -9.55 8.55 -14.14
C GLY A 83 -8.82 8.51 -12.79
N ALA A 84 -9.47 8.05 -11.71
CA ALA A 84 -8.81 7.87 -10.42
C ALA A 84 -8.01 6.56 -10.40
N ARG A 85 -6.69 6.66 -10.21
CA ARG A 85 -5.82 5.50 -10.07
C ARG A 85 -6.07 4.78 -8.74
N PRO A 86 -6.10 3.44 -8.75
CA PRO A 86 -6.29 2.68 -7.52
C PRO A 86 -5.05 2.84 -6.62
N VAL A 87 -5.27 3.04 -5.32
CA VAL A 87 -4.19 3.18 -4.33
C VAL A 87 -4.43 2.26 -3.14
N LEU A 88 -3.36 1.67 -2.62
CA LEU A 88 -3.40 0.87 -1.42
C LEU A 88 -3.56 1.80 -0.20
N ARG A 89 -4.72 1.76 0.46
CA ARG A 89 -5.03 2.63 1.61
C ARG A 89 -4.55 2.02 2.92
N HIS A 90 -4.81 0.73 3.11
CA HIS A 90 -4.36 -0.04 4.26
C HIS A 90 -3.97 -1.45 3.83
N CYS A 91 -2.97 -2.02 4.48
CA CYS A 91 -2.60 -3.41 4.33
C CYS A 91 -2.16 -3.96 5.69
N HIS A 92 -2.77 -5.06 6.10
CA HIS A 92 -2.43 -5.74 7.34
C HIS A 92 -2.31 -7.25 7.06
N GLY A 93 -1.48 -7.92 7.86
CA GLY A 93 -1.33 -9.36 7.81
C GLY A 93 -1.33 -9.96 9.21
N ALA A 94 -1.92 -11.13 9.33
CA ALA A 94 -1.86 -12.02 10.47
C ALA A 94 -1.03 -13.26 10.10
N GLN A 95 -0.37 -13.85 11.09
CA GLN A 95 0.41 -15.07 10.92
C GLN A 95 -0.31 -16.21 11.65
N PRO A 96 -1.19 -16.97 10.97
CA PRO A 96 -1.93 -18.07 11.62
C PRO A 96 -1.04 -19.27 11.93
N ALA A 97 0.04 -19.46 11.16
CA ALA A 97 1.02 -20.52 11.36
C ALA A 97 2.41 -20.06 10.92
N THR A 98 3.46 -20.73 11.39
CA THR A 98 4.83 -20.50 10.93
C THR A 98 4.90 -20.65 9.41
N GLY A 99 5.50 -19.66 8.74
CA GLY A 99 5.61 -19.67 7.27
C GLY A 99 4.31 -19.36 6.53
N VAL A 100 3.22 -18.97 7.20
CA VAL A 100 1.97 -18.56 6.56
C VAL A 100 1.62 -17.14 6.97
N VAL A 101 1.22 -16.30 6.01
CA VAL A 101 0.66 -14.97 6.28
C VAL A 101 -0.66 -14.85 5.55
N GLU A 102 -1.72 -14.56 6.30
CA GLU A 102 -3.01 -14.16 5.73
C GLU A 102 -3.12 -12.65 5.82
N ALA A 103 -3.39 -12.00 4.70
CA ALA A 103 -3.37 -10.56 4.62
C ALA A 103 -4.61 -10.03 3.91
N PHE A 104 -4.94 -8.79 4.24
CA PHE A 104 -5.94 -8.01 3.55
C PHE A 104 -5.39 -6.64 3.18
N ALA A 105 -5.92 -6.12 2.09
CA ALA A 105 -5.64 -4.82 1.54
C ALA A 105 -6.96 -4.11 1.26
N SER A 106 -7.07 -2.86 1.70
CA SER A 106 -8.14 -1.95 1.24
C SER A 106 -7.57 -1.04 0.17
N ILE A 107 -8.23 -1.01 -0.98
CA ILE A 107 -7.82 -0.26 -2.16
C ILE A 107 -8.91 0.77 -2.45
N THR A 108 -8.49 1.99 -2.76
CA THR A 108 -9.42 3.07 -3.14
C THR A 108 -9.15 3.55 -4.54
N ALA A 109 -10.20 3.72 -5.34
CA ALA A 109 -10.14 4.31 -6.68
C ALA A 109 -11.27 5.35 -6.80
N GLY A 110 -10.95 6.61 -6.51
CA GLY A 110 -11.95 7.67 -6.41
C GLY A 110 -12.80 7.51 -5.16
N ASP A 111 -14.11 7.38 -5.34
CA ASP A 111 -15.11 7.14 -4.29
C ASP A 111 -15.32 5.65 -3.98
N ARG A 112 -14.80 4.76 -4.81
CA ARG A 112 -14.92 3.30 -4.62
C ARG A 112 -13.85 2.77 -3.69
N VAL A 113 -14.26 1.88 -2.79
CA VAL A 113 -13.36 1.10 -1.92
C VAL A 113 -13.57 -0.37 -2.24
N GLN A 114 -12.48 -1.10 -2.46
CA GLN A 114 -12.47 -2.55 -2.65
C GLN A 114 -11.52 -3.21 -1.66
N ALA A 115 -11.91 -4.40 -1.19
CA ALA A 115 -11.06 -5.25 -0.38
C ALA A 115 -10.41 -6.33 -1.25
N MET A 116 -9.16 -6.63 -0.96
CA MET A 116 -8.40 -7.74 -1.52
C MET A 116 -7.83 -8.56 -0.38
N ALA A 117 -8.15 -9.84 -0.32
CA ALA A 117 -7.54 -10.79 0.61
C ALA A 117 -6.54 -11.66 -0.14
N PHE A 118 -5.46 -12.03 0.51
CA PHE A 118 -4.47 -12.92 -0.09
C PHE A 118 -3.70 -13.68 0.98
N ARG A 119 -3.31 -14.89 0.62
CA ARG A 119 -2.53 -15.78 1.48
C ARG A 119 -1.14 -15.94 0.91
N LEU A 120 -0.13 -15.81 1.77
CA LEU A 120 1.26 -16.04 1.44
C LEU A 120 1.76 -17.26 2.20
N GLU A 121 2.54 -18.09 1.52
CA GLU A 121 3.28 -19.18 2.13
C GLU A 121 4.77 -19.00 1.87
N GLN A 122 5.56 -19.36 2.86
CA GLN A 122 7.00 -19.41 2.78
C GLN A 122 7.42 -20.83 2.38
N GLY A 123 8.05 -20.94 1.21
CA GLY A 123 8.60 -22.21 0.75
C GLY A 123 9.79 -22.66 1.59
N PRO A 124 10.26 -23.91 1.37
CA PRO A 124 11.45 -24.45 2.05
C PRO A 124 12.72 -23.64 1.74
N ASP A 125 12.72 -22.91 0.63
CA ASP A 125 13.77 -21.98 0.21
C ASP A 125 13.68 -20.59 0.88
N GLN A 126 12.85 -20.46 1.92
CA GLN A 126 12.60 -19.23 2.67
C GLN A 126 11.97 -18.09 1.84
N ARG A 127 11.50 -18.38 0.63
CA ARG A 127 10.86 -17.39 -0.24
C ARG A 127 9.35 -17.39 -0.05
N TRP A 128 8.81 -16.20 0.18
CA TRP A 128 7.37 -15.97 0.21
C TRP A 128 6.79 -16.03 -1.19
N ARG A 129 5.66 -16.73 -1.32
CA ARG A 129 4.88 -16.84 -2.55
C ARG A 129 3.40 -16.70 -2.22
N CYS A 130 2.67 -16.06 -3.12
CA CYS A 130 1.23 -15.93 -3.02
C CYS A 130 0.58 -17.28 -3.35
N ALA A 131 -0.26 -17.78 -2.44
CA ALA A 131 -0.93 -19.07 -2.54
C ALA A 131 -2.43 -18.95 -2.86
N ALA A 132 -3.05 -17.82 -2.53
CA ALA A 132 -4.44 -17.51 -2.90
C ALA A 132 -4.67 -16.00 -2.95
N VAL A 133 -5.61 -15.55 -3.80
CA VAL A 133 -6.03 -14.15 -3.94
C VAL A 133 -7.55 -14.08 -4.12
N GLU A 134 -8.20 -13.21 -3.36
CA GLU A 134 -9.65 -12.97 -3.43
C GLU A 134 -9.93 -11.47 -3.49
N LEU A 135 -10.94 -11.06 -4.27
CA LEU A 135 -11.38 -9.67 -4.42
C LEU A 135 -12.86 -9.52 -4.10
N GLY A 136 -13.22 -8.44 -3.39
CA GLY A 136 -14.63 -8.05 -3.25
C GLY A 136 -15.49 -8.92 -2.33
N GLY A 137 -14.91 -9.91 -1.63
CA GLY A 137 -15.64 -10.79 -0.71
C GLY A 137 -16.47 -11.87 -1.40
N GLU A 138 -16.52 -11.90 -2.73
CA GLU A 138 -16.94 -13.07 -3.50
C GLU A 138 -15.70 -13.89 -3.80
N ARG A 139 -15.60 -15.07 -3.17
CA ARG A 139 -14.71 -16.12 -3.66
C ARG A 139 -15.17 -16.35 -5.10
N LEU A 140 -14.35 -16.03 -6.09
CA LEU A 140 -14.64 -16.38 -7.48
C LEU A 140 -14.52 -17.90 -7.59
N THR A 141 -15.58 -18.59 -7.18
CA THR A 141 -15.86 -19.93 -7.63
C THR A 141 -16.22 -19.80 -9.10
N ALA A 142 -15.45 -20.47 -9.95
CA ALA A 142 -15.73 -20.60 -11.36
C ALA A 142 -17.23 -20.89 -11.58
N GLY A 143 -17.91 -19.96 -12.24
CA GLY A 143 -19.29 -20.11 -12.69
C GLY A 143 -20.36 -19.49 -11.77
N GLN A 144 -20.62 -18.19 -11.96
CA GLN A 144 -22.02 -17.76 -12.06
C GLN A 144 -22.15 -16.56 -13.01
N PRO A 145 -22.89 -16.70 -14.13
CA PRO A 145 -23.24 -15.54 -14.94
C PRO A 145 -24.37 -14.78 -14.25
N GLY A 146 -24.11 -13.50 -13.98
CA GLY A 146 -25.13 -12.46 -13.94
C GLY A 146 -25.76 -12.16 -12.59
N ARG A 147 -25.77 -10.87 -12.26
CA ARG A 147 -27.00 -10.21 -11.85
C ARG A 147 -27.04 -8.76 -12.33
N ARG A 148 -28.01 -8.56 -13.24
CA ARG A 148 -28.69 -7.35 -13.75
C ARG A 148 -28.17 -5.98 -13.36
#